data_AF-A0A1M6QUY7-F1
#
_entry.id   AF-A0A1M6QUY7-F1
#
_cell.length_a   1.000
_cell.length_b   1.000
_cell.length_c   1.000
_cell.angle_alpha   90.00
_cell.angle_beta   90.00
_cell.angle_gamma   90.00
#
_symmetry.space_group_name_H-M   'P 1'
#
loop_
_entity.id
_entity.type
_entity.pdbx_description
1 polymer ?
#
loop_
_entity_poly.entity_id
_entity_poly.type
_entity_poly.pdbx_seq_one_letter_code
_entity_poly.pdbx_strand_id
1 'polypeptide(L)'
;MLKEILKHVIKGIVYSILLSILGMGFSLIKGYSLIKGAYIFVFTGGILTMMLSIALLIGTPNIRKKYFFMNEDEKKNNPLFGGEGIAPALMGIVIVIIGFILEAITHLD
;
A
#
# COMPACT_ATOMS: atom_id res chain seq x y z
N MET A 1 -12.04 -4.75 -14.55
CA MET A 1 -10.61 -4.42 -14.36
C MET A 1 -10.40 -2.97 -13.94
N LEU A 2 -10.81 -1.97 -14.74
CA LEU A 2 -10.63 -0.54 -14.40
C LEU A 2 -11.23 -0.14 -13.04
N LYS A 3 -12.46 -0.60 -12.74
CA LYS A 3 -13.13 -0.36 -11.45
C LYS A 3 -12.35 -0.89 -10.24
N GLU A 4 -11.71 -2.05 -10.40
CA GLU A 4 -10.88 -2.64 -9.33
C GLU A 4 -9.59 -1.85 -9.15
N ILE A 5 -8.92 -1.44 -10.22
CA ILE A 5 -7.71 -0.59 -10.13
C ILE A 5 -8.06 0.71 -9.41
N LEU A 6 -9.12 1.40 -9.83
CA LEU A 6 -9.56 2.65 -9.21
C LEU A 6 -9.87 2.50 -7.72
N LYS A 7 -10.52 1.40 -7.34
CA LYS A 7 -10.80 1.08 -5.93
C LYS A 7 -9.53 0.98 -5.10
N HIS A 8 -8.46 0.37 -5.63
CA HIS A 8 -7.17 0.25 -4.93
C HIS A 8 -6.43 1.59 -4.87
N VAL A 9 -6.52 2.40 -5.93
CA VAL A 9 -5.97 3.77 -5.92
C VAL A 9 -6.63 4.60 -4.83
N ILE A 10 -7.97 4.58 -4.75
CA ILE A 10 -8.73 5.28 -3.70
C ILE A 10 -8.32 4.80 -2.31
N LYS A 11 -8.16 3.48 -2.11
CA LYS A 11 -7.66 2.94 -0.84
C LYS A 11 -6.26 3.45 -0.49
N GLY A 12 -5.35 3.51 -1.46
CA GLY A 12 -4.02 4.09 -1.28
C GLY A 12 -4.06 5.54 -0.82
N ILE A 13 -4.94 6.36 -1.42
CA ILE A 13 -5.16 7.75 -0.99
C ILE A 13 -5.67 7.80 0.46
N VAL A 14 -6.71 7.01 0.79
CA VAL A 14 -7.29 6.97 2.14
C VAL A 14 -6.24 6.55 3.18
N TYR A 15 -5.46 5.50 2.89
CA TYR A 15 -4.39 5.06 3.79
C TYR A 15 -3.29 6.10 3.95
N SER A 16 -2.95 6.83 2.87
CA SER A 16 -1.98 7.93 2.95
C SER A 16 -2.46 9.04 3.88
N ILE A 17 -3.75 9.42 3.81
CA ILE A 17 -4.33 10.42 4.71
C ILE A 17 -4.25 9.96 6.17
N LEU A 18 -4.62 8.70 6.44
CA LEU A 18 -4.56 8.13 7.79
C LEU A 18 -3.11 8.10 8.33
N LEU A 19 -2.15 7.67 7.50
CA LEU A 19 -0.73 7.64 7.85
C LEU A 19 -0.18 9.05 8.09
N SER A 20 -0.58 10.04 7.29
CA SER A 20 -0.22 11.44 7.50
C SER A 20 -0.70 11.96 8.85
N ILE A 21 -1.96 11.69 9.21
CA ILE A 21 -2.54 12.12 10.50
C ILE A 21 -1.77 11.46 11.66
N LEU A 22 -1.46 10.18 11.57
CA LEU A 22 -0.64 9.47 12.57
C LEU A 22 0.76 10.07 12.66
N GLY A 23 1.40 10.36 11.53
CA GLY A 23 2.71 10.98 11.47
C GLY A 23 2.75 12.38 12.05
N MET A 24 1.74 13.20 11.79
CA MET A 24 1.57 14.53 12.39
C MET A 24 1.44 14.42 13.92
N GLY A 25 0.62 13.48 14.41
CA GLY A 25 0.48 13.22 15.85
C GLY A 25 1.80 12.81 16.50
N PHE A 26 2.57 11.93 15.85
CA PHE A 26 3.90 11.54 16.32
C PHE A 26 4.89 12.71 16.32
N SER A 27 4.80 13.58 15.31
CA SER A 27 5.63 14.78 15.18
C SER A 27 5.52 15.72 16.37
N LEU A 28 4.30 15.90 16.91
CA LEU A 28 4.05 16.74 18.08
C LEU A 28 4.80 16.25 19.33
N ILE A 29 4.96 14.93 19.47
CA ILE A 29 5.68 14.32 20.60
C ILE A 29 7.20 14.50 20.43
N LYS A 30 7.70 14.40 19.19
CA LYS A 30 9.14 14.49 18.88
C LYS A 30 9.66 15.92 18.69
N GLY A 31 8.78 16.91 18.57
CA GLY A 31 9.14 18.29 18.25
C GLY A 31 9.60 18.49 16.81
N TYR A 32 9.21 17.60 15.89
CA TYR A 32 9.47 17.78 14.44
C TYR A 32 8.38 18.62 13.78
N SER A 33 8.65 19.17 12.59
CA SER A 33 7.61 19.82 11.79
C SER A 33 6.52 18.82 11.40
N LEU A 34 5.26 19.25 11.44
CA LEU A 34 4.11 18.39 11.18
C LEU A 34 4.22 17.66 9.83
N ILE A 35 4.68 18.38 8.80
CA ILE A 35 4.88 17.85 7.46
C ILE A 35 5.98 16.77 7.47
N LYS A 36 7.06 16.97 8.25
CA LYS A 36 8.12 15.98 8.41
C LYS A 36 7.63 14.67 9.00
N GLY A 37 6.83 14.74 10.07
CA GLY A 37 6.20 13.54 10.63
C GLY A 37 5.27 12.85 9.65
N ALA A 38 4.45 13.63 8.91
CA ALA A 38 3.52 13.10 7.92
C ALA A 38 4.24 12.32 6.81
N TYR A 39 5.22 12.92 6.14
CA TYR A 39 5.87 12.24 5.00
C TYR A 39 6.64 10.99 5.46
N ILE A 40 7.31 11.01 6.62
CA ILE A 40 8.03 9.84 7.14
C ILE A 40 7.07 8.64 7.31
N PHE A 41 5.90 8.86 7.91
CA PHE A 41 4.93 7.79 8.15
C PHE A 41 4.28 7.29 6.86
N VAL A 42 3.92 8.21 5.96
CA VAL A 42 3.36 7.86 4.64
C VAL A 42 4.37 7.04 3.85
N PHE A 43 5.62 7.51 3.75
CA PHE A 43 6.68 6.84 3.00
C PHE A 43 6.99 5.45 3.56
N THR A 44 7.13 5.36 4.89
CA THR A 44 7.34 4.08 5.59
C THR A 44 6.18 3.12 5.34
N GLY A 45 4.93 3.59 5.45
CA GLY A 45 3.75 2.77 5.18
C GLY A 45 3.67 2.30 3.72
N GLY A 46 4.04 3.16 2.77
CA GLY A 46 4.13 2.80 1.36
C GLY A 46 5.16 1.68 1.11
N ILE A 47 6.37 1.81 1.67
CA ILE A 47 7.42 0.79 1.58
C ILE A 47 6.95 -0.53 2.19
N LEU A 48 6.39 -0.51 3.41
CA LEU A 48 5.89 -1.72 4.06
C LEU A 48 4.80 -2.41 3.25
N THR A 49 3.91 -1.63 2.63
CA THR A 49 2.85 -2.16 1.77
C THR A 49 3.43 -2.83 0.53
N MET A 50 4.49 -2.26 -0.07
CA MET A 50 5.21 -2.90 -1.18
C MET A 50 5.95 -4.16 -0.76
N MET A 51 6.58 -4.18 0.42
CA MET A 51 7.20 -5.41 0.95
C MET A 51 6.18 -6.53 1.15
N LEU A 52 5.00 -6.20 1.69
CA LEU A 52 3.88 -7.14 1.81
C LEU A 52 3.41 -7.63 0.45
N SER A 53 3.32 -6.73 -0.54
CA SER A 53 2.96 -7.09 -1.91
C SER A 53 3.95 -8.10 -2.50
N ILE A 54 5.26 -7.87 -2.35
CA ILE A 54 6.31 -8.80 -2.81
C ILE A 54 6.14 -10.17 -2.12
N ALA A 55 5.92 -10.19 -0.81
CA ALA A 55 5.70 -11.43 -0.06
C ALA A 55 4.46 -12.20 -0.55
N LEU A 56 3.38 -11.49 -0.88
CA LEU A 56 2.15 -12.07 -1.44
C LEU A 56 2.32 -12.55 -2.88
N LEU A 57 3.08 -11.83 -3.71
CA LEU A 57 3.43 -12.21 -5.07
C LEU A 57 4.30 -13.48 -5.13
N ILE A 58 5.28 -13.61 -4.23
CA ILE A 58 6.10 -14.83 -4.10
C ILE A 58 5.23 -16.03 -3.65
N GLY A 59 4.13 -15.76 -2.96
CA GLY A 59 3.18 -16.77 -2.52
C GLY A 59 3.61 -17.47 -1.24
N THR A 60 2.78 -17.38 -0.21
CA THR A 60 2.94 -18.18 1.01
C THR A 60 2.71 -19.67 0.72
N PRO A 61 3.22 -20.59 1.56
CA PRO A 61 2.97 -22.03 1.38
C PRO A 61 1.48 -22.38 1.27
N ASN A 62 0.61 -21.63 1.95
CA ASN A 62 -0.85 -21.79 1.88
C ASN A 62 -1.41 -21.39 0.50
N ILE A 63 -0.95 -20.27 -0.07
CA ILE A 63 -1.34 -19.81 -1.41
C ILE A 63 -0.90 -20.84 -2.45
N ARG A 64 0.34 -21.35 -2.33
CA ARG A 64 0.86 -22.40 -3.21
C ARG A 64 0.05 -23.70 -3.10
N LYS A 65 -0.31 -24.13 -1.89
CA LYS A 65 -1.21 -25.29 -1.70
C LYS A 65 -2.56 -25.05 -2.37
N LYS A 66 -3.17 -23.89 -2.13
CA LYS A 66 -4.46 -23.52 -2.74
C LYS A 66 -4.40 -23.54 -4.28
N TYR A 67 -3.25 -23.21 -4.85
CA TYR A 67 -2.95 -23.32 -6.28
C TYR A 67 -3.07 -24.74 -6.85
N PHE A 68 -2.62 -25.74 -6.09
CA PHE A 68 -2.62 -27.14 -6.51
C PHE A 68 -3.93 -27.88 -6.17
N PHE A 69 -4.65 -27.44 -5.14
CA PHE A 69 -5.87 -28.10 -4.66
C PHE A 69 -7.19 -27.43 -5.11
N MET A 70 -7.14 -26.30 -5.83
CA MET A 70 -8.35 -25.67 -6.39
C MET A 70 -8.81 -26.32 -7.69
N ASN A 71 -10.12 -26.55 -7.79
CA ASN A 71 -10.78 -27.05 -9.00
C ASN A 71 -10.78 -25.99 -10.13
N GLU A 72 -10.86 -26.42 -11.39
CA GLU A 72 -10.81 -25.50 -12.54
C GLU A 72 -11.93 -24.46 -12.54
N ASP A 73 -13.13 -24.84 -12.08
CA ASP A 73 -14.28 -23.92 -11.95
C ASP A 73 -14.03 -22.81 -10.93
N GLU A 74 -13.28 -23.11 -9.85
CA GLU A 74 -12.92 -22.12 -8.84
C GLU A 74 -11.81 -21.19 -9.32
N LYS A 75 -10.87 -21.70 -10.13
CA LYS A 75 -9.83 -20.87 -10.77
C LYS A 75 -10.44 -19.88 -11.76
N LYS A 76 -11.43 -20.32 -12.54
CA LYS A 76 -12.07 -19.49 -13.56
C LYS A 76 -12.94 -18.36 -12.98
N ASN A 77 -13.53 -18.60 -11.81
CA ASN A 77 -14.37 -17.63 -11.11
C ASN A 77 -13.60 -16.64 -10.23
N ASN A 78 -12.28 -16.79 -10.09
CA ASN A 78 -11.48 -15.96 -9.20
C ASN A 78 -10.45 -15.11 -9.99
N PRO A 79 -10.82 -13.90 -10.46
CA PRO A 79 -9.97 -13.08 -11.33
C PRO A 79 -8.70 -12.55 -10.64
N LEU A 80 -8.57 -12.74 -9.32
CA LEU A 80 -7.40 -12.37 -8.52
C LEU A 80 -6.46 -13.56 -8.26
N PHE A 81 -6.78 -14.76 -8.77
CA PHE A 81 -5.96 -15.94 -8.60
C PHE A 81 -4.59 -15.74 -9.27
N GLY A 82 -3.53 -15.68 -8.46
CA GLY A 82 -2.15 -15.38 -8.91
C GLY A 82 -1.77 -13.91 -8.92
N GLY A 83 -2.73 -13.02 -8.66
CA GLY A 83 -2.54 -11.58 -8.61
C GLY A 83 -2.63 -11.00 -7.20
N GLU A 84 -2.49 -11.82 -6.16
CA GLU A 84 -2.78 -11.44 -4.76
C GLU A 84 -1.91 -10.25 -4.28
N GLY A 85 -0.70 -10.09 -4.82
CA GLY A 85 0.17 -8.95 -4.53
C GLY A 85 -0.10 -7.69 -5.36
N ILE A 86 -0.91 -7.74 -6.44
CA ILE A 86 -1.14 -6.60 -7.33
C ILE A 86 -1.93 -5.49 -6.62
N ALA A 87 -2.94 -5.87 -5.84
CA ALA A 87 -3.73 -4.94 -5.04
C ALA A 87 -2.87 -4.13 -4.04
N PRO A 88 -2.08 -4.77 -3.15
CA PRO A 88 -1.18 -4.03 -2.26
C PRO A 88 -0.04 -3.32 -3.00
N ALA A 89 0.43 -3.81 -4.15
CA ALA A 89 1.41 -3.08 -4.96
C ALA A 89 0.84 -1.71 -5.39
N LEU A 90 -0.36 -1.70 -5.98
CA LEU A 90 -1.01 -0.47 -6.43
C LEU A 90 -1.25 0.50 -5.27
N MET A 91 -1.69 0.00 -4.11
CA MET A 91 -1.85 0.82 -2.91
C MET A 91 -0.49 1.40 -2.46
N GLY A 92 0.55 0.58 -2.38
CA GLY A 92 1.89 1.00 -1.97
C GLY A 92 2.49 2.06 -2.89
N ILE A 93 2.36 1.89 -4.21
CA ILE A 93 2.82 2.89 -5.21
C ILE A 93 2.14 4.24 -4.98
N VAL A 94 0.81 4.25 -4.83
CA VAL A 94 0.06 5.50 -4.59
C VAL A 94 0.51 6.17 -3.30
N ILE A 95 0.69 5.39 -2.24
CA ILE A 95 1.16 5.91 -0.94
C ILE A 95 2.56 6.51 -1.07
N VAL A 96 3.48 5.87 -1.77
CA VAL A 96 4.84 6.39 -1.98
C VAL A 96 4.84 7.67 -2.80
N ILE A 97 4.04 7.76 -3.87
CA ILE A 97 3.91 8.99 -4.67
C ILE A 97 3.44 10.15 -3.78
N ILE A 98 2.44 9.91 -2.93
CA ILE A 98 1.96 10.93 -1.98
C ILE A 98 3.06 11.27 -0.96
N GLY A 99 3.82 10.29 -0.49
CA GLY A 99 4.97 10.50 0.39
C GLY A 99 6.02 11.44 -0.24
N PHE A 100 6.38 11.22 -1.50
CA PHE A 100 7.29 12.12 -2.24
C PHE A 100 6.73 13.53 -2.40
N ILE A 101 5.42 13.68 -2.62
CA ILE A 101 4.78 15.01 -2.71
C ILE A 101 4.89 15.73 -1.36
N LEU A 102 4.63 15.05 -0.23
CA LEU A 102 4.76 15.62 1.10
C LEU A 102 6.21 15.99 1.45
N GLU A 103 7.16 15.14 1.06
CA GLU A 103 8.59 15.41 1.22
C GLU A 103 9.00 16.66 0.42
N ALA A 104 8.56 16.76 -0.85
CA ALA A 104 8.83 17.91 -1.70
C ALA A 104 8.27 19.22 -1.10
N ILE A 105 7.05 19.19 -0.54
CA ILE A 105 6.46 20.33 0.15
C ILE A 105 7.30 20.75 1.36
N THR A 106 7.89 19.78 2.09
CA THR A 106 8.73 20.07 3.27
C THR A 106 10.00 20.86 2.91
N HIS A 107 10.46 20.80 1.65
CA HIS A 107 11.65 21.50 1.16
C HIS A 107 11.33 22.84 0.45
N LEU A 108 10.05 23.19 0.31
CA LEU A 108 9.62 24.48 -0.23
C LEU A 108 9.46 25.55 0.87
N ASP A 109 9.35 25.13 2.13
CA ASP A 109 9.36 25.97 3.34
C ASP A 109 10.79 26.17 3.87
#